data_AF-A0A0A9HGW3-F1
#
_entry.id   AF-A0A0A9HGW3-F1
#
_cell.length_a   1.000
_cell.length_b   1.000
_cell.length_c   1.000
_cell.angle_alpha   90.00
_cell.angle_beta   90.00
_cell.angle_gamma   90.00
#
_symmetry.space_group_name_H-M   'P 1'
#
loop_
_entity.id
_entity.type
_entity.pdbx_description
1 polymer ?
#
loop_
_entity_poly.entity_id
_entity_poly.type
_entity_poly.pdbx_seq_one_letter_code
_entity_poly.pdbx_strand_id
1 'polypeptide(L)'
;MRSCWLFPDNIFVCEEILKVVIERAHALANDCGSDRPARLRSGCMLLSSASSSVEQTASLAATMLCHAGGVNLIRLLYEHILPTLLLSSGEEKLGSAGQVCSMFEGFALAYVLLLSGTGIWGVGETSPAYTSIYTSKRQRVVDRHLGFMAKVMEGNIVLGCGEATWRAYVLCFVGLLVDFVPTWIPEVKLETLQKLASGLRKWHEGDLALSLLERGGPKAITLVVESLL
;
A
#
# COMPACT_ATOMS: atom_id res chain seq x y z
N MET A 1 24.15 4.20 -29.68
CA MET A 1 24.38 3.41 -28.45
C MET A 1 23.03 2.96 -27.90
N ARG A 2 22.76 1.65 -27.91
CA ARG A 2 21.54 1.06 -27.34
C ARG A 2 21.85 0.75 -25.88
N SER A 3 21.34 1.57 -24.97
CA SER A 3 21.50 1.35 -23.54
C SER A 3 20.46 0.33 -23.04
N CYS A 4 20.95 -0.84 -22.69
CA CYS A 4 20.22 -1.90 -21.98
C CYS A 4 19.98 -1.44 -20.53
N TRP A 5 18.84 -0.78 -20.25
CA TRP A 5 18.46 -0.30 -18.92
C TRP A 5 17.55 -1.27 -18.16
N LEU A 6 17.96 -2.53 -18.04
CA LEU A 6 17.37 -3.45 -17.05
C LEU A 6 18.53 -4.03 -16.26
N PHE A 7 19.01 -3.26 -15.30
CA PHE A 7 19.93 -3.77 -14.30
C PHE A 7 19.14 -4.70 -13.36
N PRO A 8 19.53 -5.98 -13.22
CA PRO A 8 19.03 -6.85 -12.14
C PRO A 8 19.17 -6.19 -10.76
N ASP A 9 20.18 -5.31 -10.62
CA ASP A 9 20.48 -4.55 -9.41
C ASP A 9 19.30 -3.71 -8.91
N ASN A 10 18.43 -3.17 -9.77
CA ASN A 10 17.33 -2.32 -9.32
C ASN A 10 16.22 -3.11 -8.60
N ILE A 11 16.01 -4.38 -8.97
CA ILE A 11 15.06 -5.26 -8.27
C ILE A 11 15.64 -5.65 -6.91
N PHE A 12 16.92 -6.06 -6.89
CA PHE A 12 17.64 -6.37 -5.65
C PHE A 12 17.66 -5.19 -4.68
N VAL A 13 17.98 -3.98 -5.16
CA VAL A 13 17.97 -2.75 -4.36
C VAL A 13 16.56 -2.48 -3.81
N CYS A 14 15.51 -2.73 -4.58
CA CYS A 14 14.15 -2.57 -4.11
C CYS A 14 13.80 -3.55 -2.98
N GLU A 15 14.17 -4.82 -3.13
CA GLU A 15 13.94 -5.84 -2.10
C GLU A 15 14.71 -5.51 -0.81
N GLU A 16 15.96 -5.07 -0.90
CA GLU A 16 16.75 -4.65 0.26
C GLU A 16 16.19 -3.40 0.93
N ILE A 17 15.74 -2.40 0.16
CA ILE A 17 15.05 -1.22 0.72
C ILE A 17 13.79 -1.65 1.47
N LEU A 18 12.94 -2.49 0.87
CA LEU A 18 11.72 -2.98 1.51
C LEU A 18 12.02 -3.77 2.78
N LYS A 19 13.05 -4.63 2.76
CA LYS A 19 13.49 -5.38 3.94
C LYS A 19 13.90 -4.44 5.08
N VAL A 20 14.73 -3.43 4.81
CA VAL A 20 15.14 -2.44 5.82
C VAL A 20 13.94 -1.65 6.37
N VAL A 21 12.98 -1.29 5.52
CA VAL A 21 11.74 -0.61 5.94
C VAL A 21 10.93 -1.50 6.89
N ILE A 22 10.77 -2.78 6.56
CA ILE A 22 10.03 -3.75 7.39
C ILE A 22 10.74 -3.94 8.74
N GLU A 23 12.05 -4.17 8.73
CA GLU A 23 12.86 -4.31 9.95
C GLU A 23 12.74 -3.07 10.84
N ARG A 24 12.75 -1.87 10.23
CA ARG A 24 12.57 -0.62 10.98
C ARG A 24 11.16 -0.47 11.53
N ALA A 25 10.14 -0.84 10.76
CA ALA A 25 8.75 -0.82 11.21
C ALA A 25 8.53 -1.76 12.40
N HIS A 26 9.13 -2.95 12.37
CA HIS A 26 9.11 -3.89 13.49
C HIS A 26 9.84 -3.36 14.72
N ALA A 27 11.01 -2.73 14.56
CA ALA A 27 11.72 -2.10 15.66
C ALA A 27 10.87 -1.01 16.34
N LEU A 28 10.22 -0.15 15.55
CA LEU A 28 9.32 0.89 16.06
C LEU A 28 8.10 0.30 16.79
N ALA A 29 7.52 -0.78 16.27
CA ALA A 29 6.42 -1.48 16.92
C ALA A 29 6.82 -2.10 18.27
N ASN A 30 8.03 -2.66 18.36
CA ASN A 30 8.57 -3.21 19.61
C ASN A 30 8.84 -2.11 20.65
N ASP A 31 9.30 -0.93 20.21
CA ASP A 31 9.50 0.23 21.09
C ASP A 31 8.17 0.81 21.65
N CYS A 32 7.05 0.55 20.95
CA CYS A 32 5.69 0.82 21.42
C CYS A 32 5.10 -0.30 22.30
N GLY A 33 5.63 -1.51 22.20
CA GLY A 33 5.16 -2.70 22.92
C GLY A 33 5.31 -2.55 24.44
N SER A 34 4.26 -2.93 25.17
CA SER A 34 4.13 -2.69 26.62
C SER A 34 4.83 -3.73 27.52
N ASP A 35 5.63 -4.63 26.94
CA ASP A 35 6.23 -5.76 27.67
C ASP A 35 7.36 -5.35 28.64
N ARG A 36 7.58 -4.04 28.80
CA ARG A 36 8.49 -3.49 29.81
C ARG A 36 7.78 -3.34 31.17
N PRO A 37 8.42 -3.74 32.29
CA PRO A 37 7.85 -3.58 33.62
C PRO A 37 7.48 -2.12 33.89
N ALA A 38 6.35 -1.89 34.57
CA ALA A 38 5.69 -0.59 34.73
C ALA A 38 6.59 0.56 35.25
N ARG A 39 7.75 0.24 35.84
CA ARG A 39 8.74 1.20 36.36
C ARG A 39 9.65 1.83 35.29
N LEU A 40 9.56 1.42 34.03
CA LEU A 40 10.37 1.95 32.90
C LEU A 40 9.53 2.63 31.80
N ARG A 41 8.24 2.88 32.05
CA ARG A 41 7.29 3.40 31.04
C ARG A 41 7.53 4.85 30.61
N SER A 42 8.44 5.60 31.24
CA SER A 42 8.71 6.99 30.83
C SER A 42 9.52 7.11 29.52
N GLY A 43 9.90 5.99 28.89
CA GLY A 43 10.67 5.94 27.64
C GLY A 43 10.03 5.12 26.50
N CYS A 44 8.77 4.68 26.65
CA CYS A 44 8.05 4.02 25.55
C CYS A 44 7.60 5.07 24.53
N MET A 45 7.83 4.80 23.25
CA MET A 45 7.39 5.68 22.18
C MET A 45 5.86 5.64 22.07
N LEU A 46 5.23 6.80 22.01
CA LEU A 46 3.79 6.88 21.76
C LEU A 46 3.47 6.30 20.38
N LEU A 47 2.33 5.61 20.26
CA LEU A 47 1.88 5.01 19.00
C LEU A 47 1.83 6.02 17.85
N SER A 48 1.43 7.27 18.14
CA SER A 48 1.42 8.37 17.16
C SER A 48 2.83 8.76 16.69
N SER A 49 3.80 8.83 17.60
CA SER A 49 5.21 9.09 17.28
C SER A 49 5.81 7.97 16.43
N ALA A 50 5.49 6.72 16.75
CA ALA A 50 5.96 5.57 16.01
C ALA A 50 5.32 5.48 14.62
N SER A 51 4.02 5.76 14.51
CA SER A 51 3.32 5.86 13.22
C SER A 51 3.92 6.95 12.32
N SER A 52 4.18 8.14 12.87
CA SER A 52 4.87 9.22 12.14
C SER A 52 6.28 8.82 11.70
N SER A 53 6.99 8.05 12.54
CA SER A 53 8.32 7.53 12.19
C SER A 53 8.26 6.47 11.07
N VAL A 54 7.21 5.64 11.03
CA VAL A 54 6.96 4.72 9.91
C VAL A 54 6.71 5.49 8.63
N GLU A 55 5.87 6.52 8.67
CA GLU A 55 5.60 7.37 7.50
C GLU A 55 6.89 8.03 6.97
N GLN A 56 7.72 8.60 7.84
CA GLN A 56 9.01 9.20 7.45
C GLN A 56 9.96 8.16 6.83
N THR A 57 10.04 6.97 7.44
CA THR A 57 10.87 5.86 6.92
C THR A 57 10.39 5.42 5.55
N ALA A 58 9.07 5.26 5.39
CA ALA A 58 8.45 4.87 4.13
C ALA A 58 8.58 5.95 3.05
N SER A 59 8.49 7.23 3.43
CA SER A 59 8.71 8.37 2.53
C SER A 59 10.17 8.41 2.03
N LEU A 60 11.14 8.22 2.92
CA LEU A 60 12.54 8.11 2.52
C LEU A 60 12.76 6.96 1.54
N ALA A 61 12.24 5.77 1.86
CA ALA A 61 12.32 4.61 0.99
C ALA A 61 11.66 4.86 -0.38
N ALA A 62 10.47 5.47 -0.40
CA ALA A 62 9.80 5.84 -1.63
C ALA A 62 10.64 6.79 -2.49
N THR A 63 11.27 7.80 -1.89
CA THR A 63 12.18 8.69 -2.63
C THR A 63 13.38 7.94 -3.19
N MET A 64 14.00 7.03 -2.42
CA MET A 64 15.12 6.21 -2.92
C MET A 64 14.71 5.35 -4.10
N LEU A 65 13.56 4.68 -4.04
CA LEU A 65 13.04 3.85 -5.13
C LEU A 65 12.75 4.67 -6.40
N CYS A 66 12.15 5.85 -6.24
CA CYS A 66 11.92 6.77 -7.35
C CYS A 66 13.23 7.19 -8.03
N HIS A 67 14.30 7.47 -7.27
CA HIS A 67 15.59 7.87 -7.84
C HIS A 67 16.41 6.70 -8.40
N ALA A 68 16.35 5.52 -7.78
CA ALA A 68 17.13 4.35 -8.19
C ALA A 68 16.64 3.75 -9.51
N GLY A 69 15.31 3.68 -9.72
CA GLY A 69 14.75 2.96 -10.87
C GLY A 69 13.59 3.64 -11.60
N GLY A 70 13.15 4.81 -11.15
CA GLY A 70 12.13 5.62 -11.82
C GLY A 70 10.83 4.86 -12.10
N VAL A 71 10.13 5.25 -13.18
CA VAL A 71 8.82 4.70 -13.54
C VAL A 71 8.81 3.19 -13.78
N ASN A 72 9.92 2.61 -14.27
CA ASN A 72 9.99 1.18 -14.54
C ASN A 72 10.03 0.37 -13.23
N LEU A 73 10.84 0.80 -12.26
CA LEU A 73 10.91 0.13 -10.97
C LEU A 73 9.60 0.29 -10.20
N ILE A 74 8.98 1.47 -10.19
CA ILE A 74 7.70 1.67 -9.51
C ILE A 74 6.59 0.85 -10.16
N ARG A 75 6.60 0.70 -11.48
CA ARG A 75 5.71 -0.26 -12.16
C ARG A 75 5.93 -1.69 -11.66
N LEU A 76 7.18 -2.16 -11.60
CA LEU A 76 7.50 -3.50 -11.09
C LEU A 76 7.10 -3.66 -9.62
N LEU A 77 7.25 -2.61 -8.82
CA LEU A 77 6.85 -2.58 -7.41
C LEU A 77 5.36 -2.89 -7.25
N TYR A 78 4.52 -2.19 -8.01
CA TYR A 78 3.05 -2.39 -8.00
C TYR A 78 2.63 -3.74 -8.60
N GLU A 79 3.21 -4.14 -9.73
CA GLU A 79 2.74 -5.29 -10.52
C GLU A 79 3.32 -6.64 -10.05
N HIS A 80 4.52 -6.64 -9.45
CA HIS A 80 5.27 -7.86 -9.19
C HIS A 80 5.88 -7.91 -7.79
N ILE A 81 6.78 -6.97 -7.44
CA ILE A 81 7.59 -7.09 -6.23
C ILE A 81 6.73 -7.12 -4.97
N LEU A 82 5.80 -6.16 -4.82
CA LEU A 82 4.97 -6.11 -3.63
C LEU A 82 3.92 -7.24 -3.58
N PRO A 83 3.17 -7.56 -4.66
CA PRO A 83 2.33 -8.75 -4.68
C PRO A 83 3.11 -10.02 -4.33
N THR A 84 4.29 -10.23 -4.91
CA THR A 84 5.13 -11.40 -4.61
C THR A 84 5.55 -11.40 -3.14
N LEU A 85 5.96 -10.28 -2.56
CA LEU A 85 6.34 -10.18 -1.15
C LEU A 85 5.17 -10.55 -0.22
N LEU A 86 3.96 -10.06 -0.50
CA LEU A 86 2.74 -10.39 0.26
C LEU A 86 2.34 -11.87 0.12
N LEU A 87 2.64 -12.48 -1.03
CA LEU A 87 2.41 -13.91 -1.29
C LEU A 87 3.49 -14.82 -0.71
N SER A 88 4.75 -14.38 -0.69
CA SER A 88 5.92 -15.20 -0.35
C SER A 88 6.36 -15.09 1.10
N SER A 89 5.78 -14.18 1.87
CA SER A 89 6.02 -14.00 3.30
C SER A 89 5.67 -15.27 4.08
N GLY A 90 6.50 -16.31 4.04
CA GLY A 90 6.27 -17.56 4.77
C GLY A 90 6.37 -17.40 6.29
N GLU A 91 5.67 -18.29 7.01
CA GLU A 91 5.53 -18.38 8.47
C GLU A 91 6.85 -18.41 9.27
N GLU A 92 8.01 -18.61 8.63
CA GLU A 92 9.31 -18.72 9.31
C GLU A 92 9.90 -17.39 9.79
N LYS A 93 9.34 -16.24 9.41
CA LYS A 93 10.00 -14.95 9.72
C LYS A 93 9.75 -14.37 11.10
N LEU A 94 8.74 -14.79 11.85
CA LEU A 94 8.58 -14.31 13.23
C LEU A 94 7.96 -15.35 14.14
N GLY A 95 8.80 -16.03 14.91
CA GLY A 95 8.39 -16.35 16.27
C GLY A 95 7.92 -15.04 16.93
N SER A 96 6.66 -14.98 17.36
CA SER A 96 6.14 -13.89 18.18
C SER A 96 6.31 -12.47 17.58
N ALA A 97 6.01 -12.26 16.29
CA ALA A 97 5.68 -10.90 15.85
C ALA A 97 4.45 -10.46 16.64
N GLY A 98 4.55 -9.47 17.52
CA GLY A 98 3.36 -8.90 18.13
C GLY A 98 2.41 -8.40 17.04
N GLN A 99 1.10 -8.45 17.28
CA GLN A 99 0.06 -7.92 16.37
C GLN A 99 0.38 -6.49 15.87
N VAL A 100 1.03 -5.68 16.71
CA VAL A 100 1.48 -4.32 16.40
C VAL A 100 2.59 -4.32 15.33
N CYS A 101 3.53 -5.26 15.35
CA CYS A 101 4.58 -5.39 14.34
C CYS A 101 3.98 -5.67 12.96
N SER A 102 3.01 -6.60 12.89
CA SER A 102 2.29 -6.91 11.65
C SER A 102 1.52 -5.70 11.12
N MET A 103 0.85 -4.93 11.97
CA MET A 103 0.17 -3.71 11.55
C MET A 103 1.14 -2.67 10.98
N PHE A 104 2.27 -2.44 11.67
CA PHE A 104 3.29 -1.48 11.26
C PHE A 104 3.94 -1.86 9.93
N GLU A 105 4.16 -3.15 9.70
CA GLU A 105 4.62 -3.67 8.41
C GLU A 105 3.62 -3.34 7.29
N GLY A 106 2.33 -3.64 7.50
CA GLY A 106 1.29 -3.33 6.52
C GLY A 106 1.22 -1.84 6.19
N PHE A 107 1.30 -0.98 7.21
CA PHE A 107 1.36 0.48 7.04
C PHE A 107 2.58 0.94 6.26
N ALA A 108 3.77 0.44 6.64
CA ALA A 108 5.01 0.81 5.97
C ALA A 108 4.97 0.47 4.48
N LEU A 109 4.49 -0.74 4.14
CA LEU A 109 4.35 -1.17 2.75
C LEU A 109 3.35 -0.32 1.96
N ALA A 110 2.21 0.03 2.56
CA ALA A 110 1.20 0.88 1.93
C ALA A 110 1.75 2.29 1.65
N TYR A 111 2.44 2.91 2.61
CA TYR A 111 3.09 4.20 2.43
C TYR A 111 4.18 4.15 1.36
N VAL A 112 5.07 3.16 1.40
CA VAL A 112 6.14 3.03 0.40
C VAL A 112 5.53 2.93 -1.00
N LEU A 113 4.54 2.07 -1.18
CA LEU A 113 3.92 1.86 -2.49
C LEU A 113 3.30 3.15 -3.01
N LEU A 114 2.42 3.77 -2.22
CA LEU A 114 1.68 4.94 -2.66
C LEU A 114 2.59 6.14 -2.91
N LEU A 115 3.48 6.45 -1.96
CA LEU A 115 4.40 7.60 -2.08
C LEU A 115 5.38 7.42 -3.24
N SER A 116 5.78 6.18 -3.55
CA SER A 116 6.57 5.91 -4.75
C SER A 116 5.77 6.18 -6.02
N GLY A 117 4.51 5.76 -6.04
CA GLY A 117 3.59 6.06 -7.14
C GLY A 117 3.38 7.55 -7.34
N THR A 118 3.14 8.31 -6.26
CA THR A 118 2.91 9.76 -6.33
C THR A 118 4.18 10.50 -6.75
N GLY A 119 5.36 10.03 -6.35
CA GLY A 119 6.64 10.58 -6.78
C GLY A 119 6.89 10.46 -8.29
N ILE A 120 6.35 9.43 -8.95
CA ILE A 120 6.50 9.21 -10.40
C ILE A 120 5.35 9.81 -11.21
N TRP A 121 4.10 9.62 -10.78
CA TRP A 121 2.91 9.96 -11.56
C TRP A 121 2.21 11.24 -11.09
N GLY A 122 2.61 11.80 -9.96
CA GLY A 122 1.99 12.99 -9.38
C GLY A 122 0.61 12.72 -8.75
N VAL A 123 0.13 13.72 -8.02
CA VAL A 123 -1.11 13.66 -7.23
C VAL A 123 -2.35 14.18 -7.98
N GLY A 124 -2.17 14.90 -9.10
CA GLY A 124 -3.25 15.58 -9.82
C GLY A 124 -3.04 15.71 -11.33
N GLU A 125 -3.83 16.59 -11.96
CA GLU A 125 -3.75 16.87 -13.40
C GLU A 125 -2.40 17.52 -13.73
N THR A 126 -1.50 16.70 -14.29
CA THR A 126 -0.28 17.19 -14.93
C THR A 126 -0.63 17.90 -16.23
N SER A 127 0.27 18.75 -16.74
CA SER A 127 0.13 19.43 -18.04
C SER A 127 -0.38 18.49 -19.15
N PRO A 128 -1.28 18.92 -20.06
CA PRO A 128 -1.97 18.07 -21.04
C PRO A 128 -1.07 17.16 -21.89
N ALA A 129 0.19 17.56 -22.12
CA ALA A 129 1.19 16.74 -22.83
C ALA A 129 1.78 15.60 -21.96
N TYR A 130 1.86 15.80 -20.65
CA TYR A 130 2.28 14.80 -19.67
C TYR A 130 1.13 13.85 -19.28
N THR A 131 -0.12 14.31 -19.38
CA THR A 131 -1.32 13.56 -19.01
C THR A 131 -1.49 12.28 -19.84
N SER A 132 -1.41 12.30 -21.17
CA SER A 132 -1.84 11.13 -21.97
C SER A 132 -0.96 9.88 -21.81
N ILE A 133 0.37 10.05 -21.67
CA ILE A 133 1.32 8.92 -21.60
C ILE A 133 1.39 8.35 -20.18
N TYR A 134 1.40 9.20 -19.16
CA TYR A 134 1.52 8.75 -17.77
C TYR A 134 0.18 8.32 -17.18
N THR A 135 -0.93 8.95 -17.55
CA THR A 135 -2.27 8.53 -17.08
C THR A 135 -2.62 7.13 -17.55
N SER A 136 -2.39 6.79 -18.83
CA SER A 136 -2.69 5.44 -19.35
C SER A 136 -1.82 4.34 -18.72
N LYS A 137 -0.55 4.64 -18.43
CA LYS A 137 0.36 3.70 -17.74
C LYS A 137 0.01 3.57 -16.26
N ARG A 138 -0.18 4.68 -15.55
CA ARG A 138 -0.61 4.72 -14.14
C ARG A 138 -1.89 3.92 -13.97
N GLN A 139 -2.92 4.24 -14.75
CA GLN A 139 -4.22 3.59 -14.70
C GLN A 139 -4.08 2.07 -14.75
N ARG A 140 -3.33 1.54 -15.72
CA ARG A 140 -3.11 0.10 -15.85
C ARG A 140 -2.42 -0.51 -14.63
N VAL A 141 -1.40 0.18 -14.10
CA VAL A 141 -0.60 -0.31 -12.98
C VAL A 141 -1.41 -0.30 -11.68
N VAL A 142 -2.10 0.80 -11.40
CA VAL A 142 -2.97 0.95 -10.23
C VAL A 142 -4.16 -0.02 -10.31
N ASP A 143 -4.83 -0.15 -11.46
CA ASP A 143 -5.93 -1.11 -11.66
C ASP A 143 -5.48 -2.56 -11.45
N ARG A 144 -4.28 -2.93 -11.92
CA ARG A 144 -3.73 -4.27 -11.69
C ARG A 144 -3.48 -4.54 -10.21
N HIS A 145 -2.90 -3.58 -9.49
CA HIS A 145 -2.61 -3.74 -8.08
C HIS A 145 -3.89 -3.81 -7.23
N LEU A 146 -4.85 -2.91 -7.48
CA LEU A 146 -6.16 -2.96 -6.83
C LEU A 146 -6.95 -4.22 -7.21
N GLY A 147 -6.81 -4.70 -8.45
CA GLY A 147 -7.38 -5.97 -8.88
C GLY A 147 -6.78 -7.18 -8.17
N PHE A 148 -5.48 -7.16 -7.87
CA PHE A 148 -4.85 -8.15 -6.97
C PHE A 148 -5.48 -8.07 -5.58
N MET A 149 -5.59 -6.87 -5.01
CA MET A 149 -6.18 -6.70 -3.68
C MET A 149 -7.62 -7.20 -3.61
N ALA A 150 -8.44 -6.87 -4.61
CA ALA A 150 -9.82 -7.34 -4.72
C ALA A 150 -9.89 -8.88 -4.74
N LYS A 151 -9.06 -9.54 -5.55
CA LYS A 151 -9.02 -11.02 -5.61
C LYS A 151 -8.63 -11.65 -4.28
N VAL A 152 -7.68 -11.07 -3.56
CA VAL A 152 -7.31 -11.53 -2.23
C VAL A 152 -8.48 -11.35 -1.25
N MET A 153 -9.16 -10.20 -1.26
CA MET A 153 -10.33 -9.95 -0.40
C MET A 153 -11.53 -10.86 -0.71
N GLU A 154 -11.66 -11.31 -1.95
CA GLU A 154 -12.65 -12.32 -2.36
C GLU A 154 -12.27 -13.75 -1.94
N GLY A 155 -11.04 -13.97 -1.46
CA GLY A 155 -10.51 -15.30 -1.13
C GLY A 155 -10.03 -16.09 -2.35
N ASN A 156 -9.91 -15.45 -3.52
CA ASN A 156 -9.43 -16.09 -4.75
C ASN A 156 -7.91 -16.30 -4.75
N ILE A 157 -7.19 -15.61 -3.86
CA ILE A 157 -5.73 -15.68 -3.72
C ILE A 157 -5.43 -15.84 -2.23
N VAL A 158 -4.63 -16.85 -1.90
CA VAL A 158 -4.11 -17.08 -0.54
C VAL A 158 -2.80 -16.30 -0.37
N LEU A 159 -2.70 -15.54 0.71
CA LEU A 159 -1.50 -14.78 1.06
C LEU A 159 -0.49 -15.62 1.85
N GLY A 160 0.78 -15.23 1.78
CA GLY A 160 1.79 -15.70 2.73
C GLY A 160 1.80 -14.85 3.98
N CYS A 161 1.62 -13.52 3.86
CA CYS A 161 1.65 -12.63 5.01
C CYS A 161 0.47 -12.82 5.96
N GLY A 162 0.67 -12.48 7.24
CA GLY A 162 -0.36 -12.60 8.26
C GLY A 162 -1.55 -11.67 8.04
N GLU A 163 -2.72 -12.07 8.54
CA GLU A 163 -3.98 -11.33 8.38
C GLU A 163 -3.88 -9.87 8.87
N ALA A 164 -3.18 -9.63 9.98
CA ALA A 164 -2.98 -8.30 10.53
C ALA A 164 -2.16 -7.40 9.58
N THR A 165 -1.10 -7.93 8.96
CA THR A 165 -0.30 -7.21 7.95
C THR A 165 -1.17 -6.89 6.74
N TRP A 166 -1.91 -7.88 6.24
CA TRP A 166 -2.79 -7.70 5.09
C TRP A 166 -3.86 -6.65 5.33
N ARG A 167 -4.59 -6.75 6.44
CA ARG A 167 -5.65 -5.80 6.79
C ARG A 167 -5.08 -4.39 6.94
N ALA A 168 -3.98 -4.22 7.66
CA ALA A 168 -3.34 -2.91 7.82
C ALA A 168 -2.88 -2.32 6.48
N TYR A 169 -2.31 -3.15 5.61
CA TYR A 169 -1.90 -2.76 4.26
C TYR A 169 -3.09 -2.24 3.44
N VAL A 170 -4.19 -3.00 3.35
CA VAL A 170 -5.36 -2.62 2.56
C VAL A 170 -6.02 -1.35 3.09
N LEU A 171 -6.25 -1.27 4.41
CA LEU A 171 -6.90 -0.11 5.02
C LEU A 171 -6.08 1.16 4.82
N CYS A 172 -4.77 1.07 5.06
CA CYS A 172 -3.88 2.20 4.87
C CYS A 172 -3.79 2.58 3.38
N PHE A 173 -3.57 1.62 2.48
CA PHE A 173 -3.44 1.93 1.05
C PHE A 173 -4.71 2.57 0.47
N VAL A 174 -5.89 2.02 0.78
CA VAL A 174 -7.16 2.57 0.30
C VAL A 174 -7.46 3.92 0.95
N GLY A 175 -7.22 4.08 2.26
CA GLY A 175 -7.34 5.36 2.94
C GLY A 175 -6.47 6.43 2.30
N LEU A 176 -5.21 6.09 2.04
CA LEU A 176 -4.29 7.01 1.40
C LEU A 176 -4.70 7.34 -0.06
N LEU A 177 -5.25 6.37 -0.81
CA LEU A 177 -5.81 6.64 -2.15
C LEU A 177 -6.96 7.65 -2.10
N VAL A 178 -7.88 7.46 -1.15
CA VAL A 178 -9.07 8.28 -0.93
C VAL A 178 -8.70 9.70 -0.50
N ASP A 179 -7.71 9.84 0.38
CA ASP A 179 -7.36 11.13 0.98
C ASP A 179 -6.33 11.91 0.16
N PHE A 180 -5.32 11.23 -0.40
CA PHE A 180 -4.19 11.91 -1.03
C PHE A 180 -4.25 11.92 -2.55
N VAL A 181 -4.73 10.86 -3.21
CA VAL A 181 -4.77 10.77 -4.68
C VAL A 181 -6.15 10.37 -5.21
N PRO A 182 -7.23 11.08 -4.82
CA PRO A 182 -8.59 10.71 -5.19
C PRO A 182 -8.81 10.70 -6.71
N THR A 183 -8.00 11.46 -7.47
CA THR A 183 -8.06 11.53 -8.94
C THR A 183 -7.66 10.22 -9.63
N TRP A 184 -7.00 9.29 -8.94
CA TRP A 184 -6.65 7.98 -9.49
C TRP A 184 -7.81 6.99 -9.45
N ILE A 185 -8.77 7.19 -8.55
CA ILE A 185 -9.86 6.26 -8.28
C ILE A 185 -10.82 6.11 -9.48
N PRO A 186 -11.25 7.18 -10.18
CA PRO A 186 -12.08 7.07 -11.38
C PRO A 186 -11.46 6.24 -12.52
N GLU A 187 -10.15 6.04 -12.49
CA GLU A 187 -9.42 5.33 -13.55
C GLU A 187 -9.45 3.80 -13.37
N VAL A 188 -9.80 3.35 -12.17
CA VAL A 188 -9.87 1.93 -11.79
C VAL A 188 -11.16 1.32 -12.34
N LYS A 189 -11.12 0.03 -12.71
CA LYS A 189 -12.34 -0.67 -13.13
C LYS A 189 -13.38 -0.62 -12.02
N LEU A 190 -14.61 -0.29 -12.40
CA LEU A 190 -15.76 -0.24 -11.49
C LEU A 190 -15.94 -1.54 -10.69
N GLU A 191 -15.80 -2.70 -11.34
CA GLU A 191 -15.89 -4.01 -10.68
C GLU A 191 -14.83 -4.18 -9.59
N THR A 192 -13.60 -3.71 -9.82
CA THR A 192 -12.53 -3.75 -8.81
C THR A 192 -12.90 -2.90 -7.60
N LEU A 193 -13.40 -1.67 -7.83
CA LEU A 193 -13.81 -0.76 -6.75
C LEU A 193 -14.95 -1.36 -5.90
N GLN A 194 -15.91 -2.03 -6.55
CA GLN A 194 -17.03 -2.68 -5.86
C GLN A 194 -16.58 -3.84 -4.98
N LYS A 195 -15.68 -4.68 -5.49
CA LYS A 195 -15.14 -5.82 -4.73
C LYS A 195 -14.36 -5.36 -3.51
N LEU A 196 -13.54 -4.33 -3.67
CA LEU A 196 -12.81 -3.70 -2.55
C LEU A 196 -13.78 -3.13 -1.52
N ALA A 197 -14.76 -2.34 -1.95
CA ALA A 197 -15.76 -1.76 -1.04
C ALA A 197 -16.58 -2.83 -0.31
N SER A 198 -16.96 -3.92 -0.99
CA SER A 198 -17.62 -5.07 -0.35
C SER A 198 -16.75 -5.71 0.73
N GLY A 199 -15.46 -5.93 0.44
CA GLY A 199 -14.52 -6.46 1.42
C GLY A 199 -14.31 -5.52 2.61
N LEU A 200 -14.21 -4.21 2.37
CA LEU A 200 -14.11 -3.20 3.44
C LEU A 200 -15.35 -3.21 4.34
N ARG A 201 -16.56 -3.34 3.77
CA ARG A 201 -17.79 -3.50 4.55
C ARG A 201 -17.81 -4.77 5.40
N LYS A 202 -17.32 -5.91 4.88
CA LYS A 202 -17.15 -7.15 5.66
C LYS A 202 -16.19 -6.98 6.84
N TRP A 203 -15.29 -6.02 6.73
CA TRP A 203 -14.36 -5.61 7.78
C TRP A 203 -14.89 -4.52 8.70
N HIS A 204 -16.16 -4.12 8.55
CA HIS A 204 -16.81 -3.02 9.28
C HIS A 204 -16.25 -1.62 8.97
N GLU A 205 -15.59 -1.44 7.82
CA GLU A 205 -14.98 -0.18 7.37
C GLU A 205 -15.91 0.52 6.35
N GLY A 206 -17.16 0.77 6.78
CA GLY A 206 -18.24 1.28 5.93
C GLY A 206 -17.97 2.67 5.34
N ASP A 207 -17.41 3.58 6.14
CA ASP A 207 -17.12 4.95 5.72
C ASP A 207 -16.02 5.00 4.67
N LEU A 208 -14.99 4.17 4.80
CA LEU A 208 -13.92 4.04 3.81
C LEU A 208 -14.44 3.41 2.52
N ALA A 209 -15.30 2.39 2.63
CA ALA A 209 -15.96 1.76 1.49
C ALA A 209 -16.83 2.76 0.71
N LEU A 210 -17.61 3.59 1.42
CA LEU A 210 -18.43 4.63 0.82
C LEU A 210 -17.56 5.69 0.14
N SER A 211 -16.54 6.18 0.85
CA SER A 211 -15.60 7.19 0.34
C SER A 211 -14.88 6.74 -0.93
N LEU A 212 -14.53 5.46 -1.04
CA LEU A 212 -13.94 4.85 -2.23
C LEU A 212 -14.92 4.87 -3.41
N LEU A 213 -16.18 4.47 -3.20
CA LEU A 213 -17.19 4.41 -4.25
C LEU A 213 -17.64 5.80 -4.71
N GLU A 214 -17.77 6.76 -3.80
CA GLU A 214 -18.07 8.17 -4.14
C GLU A 214 -17.01 8.76 -5.07
N ARG A 215 -15.73 8.48 -4.80
CA ARG A 215 -14.61 8.92 -5.64
C ARG A 215 -14.46 8.11 -6.93
N GLY A 216 -15.09 6.94 -7.04
CA GLY A 216 -15.17 6.15 -8.27
C GLY A 216 -16.10 6.72 -9.35
N GLY A 217 -16.87 7.75 -9.02
CA GLY A 217 -17.77 8.45 -9.93
C GLY A 217 -19.21 7.92 -9.92
N PRO A 218 -20.12 8.55 -10.69
CA PRO A 218 -21.57 8.34 -10.54
C PRO A 218 -22.04 6.89 -10.69
N LYS A 219 -21.41 6.13 -11.61
CA LYS A 219 -21.74 4.71 -11.85
C LYS A 219 -21.42 3.82 -10.64
N ALA A 220 -20.45 4.20 -9.81
CA ALA A 220 -20.13 3.47 -8.59
C ALA A 220 -21.15 3.73 -7.48
N ILE A 221 -21.70 4.96 -7.40
CA ILE A 221 -22.68 5.37 -6.39
C ILE A 221 -24.07 4.74 -6.66
N THR A 222 -24.52 4.65 -7.91
CA THR A 222 -25.85 4.08 -8.24
C THR A 222 -26.01 2.65 -7.70
N LEU A 223 -24.93 1.88 -7.64
CA LEU A 223 -24.94 0.50 -7.14
C LEU A 223 -24.78 0.41 -5.61
N VAL A 224 -24.29 1.47 -4.95
CA VAL A 224 -24.33 1.58 -3.47
C VAL A 224 -25.77 1.59 -2.99
N VAL A 225 -26.62 2.39 -3.65
CA VAL A 225 -28.04 2.53 -3.32
C VAL A 225 -28.80 1.23 -3.51
N GLU A 226 -28.48 0.45 -4.56
CA GLU A 226 -29.09 -0.86 -4.81
C GLU A 226 -28.62 -1.95 -3.83
N SER A 227 -27.41 -1.84 -3.28
CA SER A 227 -26.85 -2.82 -2.32
C SER A 227 -27.24 -2.60 -0.85
N LEU A 228 -27.88 -1.46 -0.55
CA LEU A 228 -28.35 -1.08 0.79
C LEU A 228 -29.87 -1.32 0.97
N LEU A 229 -30.56 -1.70 -0.10
CA LEU A 229 -31.97 -2.16 -0.12
C LEU A 229 -32.01 -3.69 -0.06
#